data_AF-A0AAE4T4F2-F1
#
_entry.id   AF-A0AAE4T4F2-F1
#
_cell.length_a   1.000
_cell.length_b   1.000
_cell.length_c   1.000
_cell.angle_alpha   90.00
_cell.angle_beta   90.00
_cell.angle_gamma   90.00
#
_symmetry.space_group_name_H-M   'P 1'
#
loop_
_entity.id
_entity.type
_entity.pdbx_description
1 polymer ?
#
loop_
_entity_poly.entity_id
_entity_poly.type
_entity_poly.pdbx_seq_one_letter_code
_entity_poly.pdbx_strand_id
1 'polypeptide(L)'
;MRGFTHYISGLAAVTFFPALVSDLRMGILIPVIAAAAAYFPDFVDFKFGKFFARRDYEIDPAPWDEKKHYAPKLVKIRDLSEKNRYQFFAVRGRVEEILARGSGTISYEIVDKDGTVKTVSEEYNSIVFTLTDGTGKITVEAFGDDYRFFEEEFGEIREGKEMLVFGYVDVGEDGSLRLVISDAPHPQGIAETIAKAIEEAYHEGERIVKIHNIRLPGDVYRRFWIYLDPPKKEVRVEMGPIVTPGGVSIGGEVPEYRKYGIAKVDVPFVKTYPKPTSVDSFSGPEIAFRKTEFNGKTVVKDRFLPWHHGFSHSLTMGIIIGLIVFAFFKLIGYSHATELALASMLGQWLHVFEDQLGFMGSNLLPPITKDVVPGFKLGESGSGLTNFSTAWLMIALMIWNFNRFTDPRPIPISDMKLLLYLIWPSIIGFGIAIARSFKLRREIAQLMDYYTNLDAFEELEEVGGI
;
A
#
# COMPACT_ATOMS: atom_id res chain seq x y z
N MET A 1 8.12 8.65 -8.05
CA MET A 1 8.10 9.84 -7.14
C MET A 1 6.63 10.17 -6.83
N ARG A 2 6.24 11.36 -6.36
CA ARG A 2 4.83 11.80 -6.43
C ARG A 2 4.55 12.46 -7.78
N GLY A 3 3.30 12.38 -8.25
CA GLY A 3 2.87 12.92 -9.56
C GLY A 3 3.26 14.38 -9.84
N PHE A 4 3.27 15.26 -8.82
CA PHE A 4 3.69 16.64 -9.01
C PHE A 4 5.18 16.78 -9.36
N THR A 5 6.04 15.92 -8.80
CA THR A 5 7.47 15.90 -9.12
C THR A 5 7.66 15.53 -10.59
N HIS A 6 6.99 14.46 -11.05
CA HIS A 6 7.02 14.02 -12.45
C HIS A 6 6.55 15.12 -13.42
N TYR A 7 5.47 15.82 -13.05
CA TYR A 7 4.96 16.95 -13.83
C TYR A 7 6.00 18.08 -13.98
N ILE A 8 6.69 18.46 -12.90
CA ILE A 8 7.76 19.47 -12.95
C ILE A 8 8.92 19.00 -13.86
N SER A 9 9.28 17.72 -13.82
CA SER A 9 10.33 17.17 -14.66
C SER A 9 10.00 17.26 -16.15
N GLY A 10 8.75 17.02 -16.52
CA GLY A 10 8.27 17.26 -17.88
C GLY A 10 8.34 18.73 -18.29
N LEU A 11 8.01 19.67 -17.39
CA LEU A 11 8.22 21.11 -17.65
C LEU A 11 9.70 21.45 -17.84
N ALA A 12 10.58 20.89 -17.01
CA ALA A 12 12.01 21.11 -17.15
C ALA A 12 12.54 20.61 -18.50
N ALA A 13 12.06 19.47 -18.99
CA ALA A 13 12.42 18.94 -20.31
C ALA A 13 12.15 19.94 -21.45
N VAL A 14 11.03 20.66 -21.40
CA VAL A 14 10.68 21.71 -22.37
C VAL A 14 11.75 22.78 -22.45
N THR A 15 12.30 23.18 -21.30
CA THR A 15 13.22 24.32 -21.23
C THR A 15 14.55 24.09 -21.96
N PHE A 16 14.87 22.85 -22.32
CA PHE A 16 16.05 22.51 -23.14
C PHE A 16 15.84 22.78 -24.63
N PHE A 17 14.64 23.15 -25.06
CA PHE A 17 14.31 23.46 -26.45
C PHE A 17 14.03 24.98 -26.60
N PRO A 18 14.98 25.78 -27.13
CA PRO A 18 14.83 27.23 -27.21
C PRO A 18 13.58 27.70 -27.95
N ALA A 19 13.16 26.96 -28.98
CA ALA A 19 11.92 27.24 -29.72
C ALA A 19 10.68 27.16 -28.83
N LEU A 20 10.57 26.12 -27.99
CA LEU A 20 9.45 25.97 -27.06
C LEU A 20 9.49 27.02 -25.94
N VAL A 21 10.69 27.42 -25.50
CA VAL A 21 10.84 28.52 -24.53
C VAL A 21 10.37 29.85 -25.16
N SER A 22 10.69 30.09 -26.43
CA SER A 22 10.21 31.27 -27.16
C SER A 22 8.69 31.30 -27.24
N ASP A 23 8.05 30.17 -27.54
CA ASP A 23 6.60 30.03 -27.57
C ASP A 23 5.96 30.35 -26.21
N LEU A 24 6.51 29.82 -25.12
CA LEU A 24 6.03 30.12 -23.77
C LEU A 24 6.11 31.62 -23.45
N ARG A 25 7.17 32.31 -23.91
CA ARG A 25 7.32 33.77 -23.75
C ARG A 25 6.28 34.56 -24.54
N MET A 26 5.80 34.02 -25.65
CA MET A 26 4.70 34.59 -26.44
C MET A 26 3.31 34.27 -25.87
N GLY A 27 3.23 33.54 -24.76
CA GLY A 27 1.98 33.09 -24.15
C GLY A 27 1.38 31.84 -24.79
N ILE A 28 2.11 31.16 -25.68
CA ILE A 28 1.68 29.90 -26.28
C ILE A 28 1.93 28.77 -25.28
N LEU A 29 0.86 28.16 -24.77
CA LEU A 29 0.93 27.14 -23.71
C LEU A 29 1.06 25.70 -24.22
N ILE A 30 1.13 25.48 -25.54
CA ILE A 30 1.32 24.15 -26.14
C ILE A 30 2.49 23.37 -25.52
N PRO A 31 3.64 23.98 -25.20
CA PRO A 31 4.77 23.24 -24.60
C PRO A 31 4.47 22.55 -23.27
N VAL A 32 3.42 22.95 -22.54
CA VAL A 32 2.97 22.28 -21.29
C VAL A 32 2.57 20.82 -21.52
N ILE A 33 2.31 20.40 -22.76
CA ILE A 33 2.00 19.01 -23.10
C ILE A 33 3.12 18.04 -22.70
N ALA A 34 4.38 18.46 -22.69
CA ALA A 34 5.46 17.60 -22.21
C ALA A 34 5.34 17.29 -20.70
N ALA A 35 4.77 18.20 -19.91
CA ALA A 35 4.47 17.96 -18.50
C ALA A 35 3.27 17.02 -18.32
N ALA A 36 2.26 17.17 -19.18
CA ALA A 36 1.15 16.21 -19.22
C ALA A 36 1.65 14.80 -19.61
N ALA A 37 2.58 14.70 -20.57
CA ALA A 37 3.22 13.45 -20.95
C ALA A 37 3.99 12.83 -19.78
N ALA A 38 4.75 13.61 -19.02
CA ALA A 38 5.45 13.11 -17.84
C ALA A 38 4.50 12.59 -16.74
N TYR A 39 3.33 13.22 -16.55
CA TYR A 39 2.32 12.76 -15.57
C TYR A 39 1.42 11.62 -16.08
N PHE A 40 1.37 11.41 -17.40
CA PHE A 40 0.47 10.48 -18.05
C PHE A 40 0.54 9.03 -17.52
N PRO A 41 1.71 8.45 -17.20
CA PRO A 41 1.81 7.07 -16.74
C PRO A 41 1.00 6.81 -15.48
N ASP A 42 1.21 7.64 -14.45
CA ASP A 42 0.46 7.59 -13.19
C ASP A 42 -1.04 7.78 -13.47
N PHE A 43 -1.39 8.76 -14.29
CA PHE A 43 -2.79 9.02 -14.61
C PHE A 43 -3.47 7.80 -15.22
N VAL A 44 -2.85 7.18 -16.23
CA VAL A 44 -3.40 6.00 -16.91
C VAL A 44 -3.57 4.84 -15.94
N ASP A 45 -2.55 4.52 -15.16
CA ASP A 45 -2.58 3.38 -14.26
C ASP A 45 -3.62 3.56 -13.14
N PHE A 46 -3.62 4.73 -12.48
CA PHE A 46 -4.51 4.99 -11.35
C PHE A 46 -5.96 5.31 -11.74
N LYS A 47 -6.21 5.80 -12.96
CA LYS A 47 -7.58 6.10 -13.44
C LYS A 47 -8.18 5.00 -14.29
N PHE A 48 -7.37 4.18 -14.95
CA PHE A 48 -7.84 3.13 -15.85
C PHE A 48 -7.22 1.78 -15.50
N GLY A 49 -5.89 1.67 -15.48
CA GLY A 49 -5.17 0.40 -15.32
C GLY A 49 -5.65 -0.45 -14.13
N LYS A 50 -5.82 0.19 -12.97
CA LYS A 50 -6.29 -0.48 -11.74
C LYS A 50 -7.67 -1.12 -11.85
N PHE A 51 -8.53 -0.66 -12.75
CA PHE A 51 -9.90 -1.19 -12.92
C PHE A 51 -9.94 -2.37 -13.89
N PHE A 52 -8.90 -2.54 -14.71
CA PHE A 52 -8.74 -3.68 -15.61
C PHE A 52 -7.88 -4.80 -15.00
N ALA A 53 -7.31 -4.56 -13.81
CA ALA A 53 -6.55 -5.56 -13.08
C ALA A 53 -7.47 -6.70 -12.62
N ARG A 54 -7.09 -7.94 -12.95
CA ARG A 54 -7.75 -9.13 -12.39
C ARG A 54 -7.48 -9.19 -10.88
N ARG A 55 -8.49 -9.59 -10.11
CA ARG A 55 -8.40 -9.87 -8.68
C ARG A 55 -8.88 -11.29 -8.45
N ASP A 56 -8.05 -12.10 -7.80
CA ASP A 56 -8.43 -13.46 -7.39
C ASP A 56 -9.04 -13.45 -6.00
N TYR A 57 -8.52 -12.56 -5.13
CA TYR A 57 -9.03 -12.34 -3.78
C TYR A 57 -9.35 -10.87 -3.55
N GLU A 58 -10.44 -10.61 -2.85
CA GLU A 58 -10.84 -9.28 -2.40
C GLU A 58 -11.15 -9.33 -0.91
N ILE A 59 -10.23 -8.79 -0.12
CA ILE A 59 -10.31 -8.73 1.35
C ILE A 59 -10.96 -7.40 1.72
N ASP A 60 -12.23 -7.45 2.13
CA ASP A 60 -12.93 -6.34 2.75
C ASP A 60 -13.17 -6.64 4.23
N PRO A 61 -12.25 -6.24 5.12
CA PRO A 61 -12.34 -6.60 6.53
C PRO A 61 -13.46 -5.86 7.24
N ALA A 62 -13.90 -4.69 6.75
CA ALA A 62 -14.99 -3.92 7.36
C ALA A 62 -15.89 -3.36 6.26
N PRO A 63 -16.85 -4.17 5.75
CA PRO A 63 -17.67 -3.78 4.63
C PRO A 63 -18.36 -2.42 4.82
N TRP A 64 -18.34 -1.64 3.75
CA TRP A 64 -18.82 -0.27 3.73
C TRP A 64 -20.35 -0.20 3.58
N ASP A 65 -21.02 0.65 4.37
CA ASP A 65 -22.43 0.98 4.15
C ASP A 65 -22.55 2.03 3.04
N GLU A 66 -23.05 1.63 1.87
CA GLU A 66 -23.22 2.54 0.72
C GLU A 66 -24.11 3.74 1.00
N LYS A 67 -25.11 3.60 1.89
CA LYS A 67 -26.06 4.68 2.19
C LYS A 67 -25.50 5.65 3.21
N LYS A 68 -24.78 5.13 4.20
CA LYS A 68 -24.27 5.94 5.31
C LYS A 68 -22.85 6.46 5.09
N HIS A 69 -22.14 5.92 4.10
CA HIS A 69 -20.78 6.28 3.79
C HIS A 69 -19.82 6.13 4.98
N TYR A 70 -19.95 5.04 5.75
CA TYR A 70 -18.96 4.60 6.74
C TYR A 70 -19.05 3.08 6.98
N ALA A 71 -17.97 2.47 7.48
CA ALA A 71 -17.99 1.11 8.02
C ALA A 71 -18.27 1.13 9.54
N PRO A 72 -18.87 0.07 10.11
CA PRO A 72 -19.30 -1.16 9.45
C PRO A 72 -20.70 -1.09 8.83
N LYS A 73 -20.94 -1.94 7.82
CA LYS A 73 -22.23 -2.13 7.15
C LYS A 73 -23.27 -2.73 8.09
N LEU A 74 -24.48 -2.16 8.10
CA LEU A 74 -25.63 -2.74 8.78
C LEU A 74 -26.18 -3.93 7.98
N VAL A 75 -26.25 -5.10 8.60
CA VAL A 75 -26.71 -6.35 7.96
C VAL A 75 -27.82 -7.03 8.76
N LYS A 76 -28.56 -7.92 8.10
CA LYS A 76 -29.53 -8.82 8.73
C LYS A 76 -28.85 -10.11 9.14
N ILE A 77 -29.32 -10.73 10.21
CA ILE A 77 -28.71 -11.95 10.75
C ILE A 77 -28.71 -13.07 9.71
N ARG A 78 -29.81 -13.22 8.95
CA ARG A 78 -29.90 -14.24 7.88
C ARG A 78 -28.86 -14.09 6.76
N ASP A 79 -28.24 -12.93 6.62
CA ASP A 79 -27.27 -12.64 5.56
C ASP A 79 -25.83 -12.96 6.03
N LEU A 80 -25.65 -13.31 7.31
CA LEU A 80 -24.37 -13.75 7.88
C LEU A 80 -24.14 -15.24 7.63
N SER A 81 -22.88 -15.60 7.36
CA SER A 81 -22.46 -16.97 7.09
C SER A 81 -20.99 -17.18 7.51
N GLU A 82 -20.51 -18.42 7.46
CA GLU A 82 -19.10 -18.74 7.75
C GLU A 82 -18.12 -18.00 6.82
N LYS A 83 -18.55 -17.66 5.60
CA LYS A 83 -17.75 -16.86 4.65
C LYS A 83 -17.43 -15.46 5.17
N ASN A 84 -18.20 -14.99 6.15
CA ASN A 84 -18.04 -13.69 6.76
C ASN A 84 -17.11 -13.70 7.97
N ARG A 85 -16.52 -14.86 8.32
CA ARG A 85 -15.61 -14.98 9.45
C ARG A 85 -14.53 -13.89 9.41
N TYR A 86 -14.32 -13.25 10.56
CA TYR A 86 -13.44 -12.11 10.83
C TYR A 86 -13.84 -10.75 10.23
N GLN A 87 -14.88 -10.69 9.39
CA GLN A 87 -15.38 -9.41 8.86
C GLN A 87 -16.22 -8.66 9.89
N PHE A 88 -16.11 -7.34 9.91
CA PHE A 88 -16.74 -6.44 10.86
C PHE A 88 -18.09 -5.89 10.35
N PHE A 89 -19.16 -6.11 11.13
CA PHE A 89 -20.53 -5.72 10.78
C PHE A 89 -21.24 -5.00 11.94
N ALA A 90 -22.32 -4.30 11.58
CA ALA A 90 -23.33 -3.85 12.53
C ALA A 90 -24.59 -4.70 12.41
N VAL A 91 -25.14 -5.16 13.53
CA VAL A 91 -26.38 -5.93 13.59
C VAL A 91 -27.35 -5.26 14.55
N ARG A 92 -28.55 -4.95 14.07
CA ARG A 92 -29.63 -4.41 14.91
C ARG A 92 -30.59 -5.53 15.26
N GLY A 93 -30.83 -5.75 16.55
CA GLY A 93 -31.76 -6.76 17.01
C GLY A 93 -32.24 -6.52 18.42
N ARG A 94 -33.07 -7.45 18.89
CA ARG A 94 -33.57 -7.54 20.26
C ARG A 94 -32.86 -8.67 20.97
N VAL A 95 -32.44 -8.42 22.21
CA VAL A 95 -31.87 -9.45 23.08
C VAL A 95 -32.99 -10.44 23.42
N GLU A 96 -32.81 -11.70 23.02
CA GLU A 96 -33.78 -12.74 23.27
C GLU A 96 -33.54 -13.43 24.62
N GLU A 97 -32.30 -13.82 24.87
CA GLU A 97 -31.91 -14.59 26.06
C GLU A 97 -30.47 -14.24 26.45
N ILE A 98 -30.18 -14.12 27.74
CA ILE A 98 -28.82 -13.99 28.26
C ILE A 98 -28.35 -15.40 28.66
N LEU A 99 -27.40 -15.96 27.90
CA LEU A 99 -26.95 -17.33 28.07
C LEU A 99 -25.97 -17.47 29.23
N ALA A 100 -25.03 -16.53 29.35
CA ALA A 100 -24.03 -16.56 30.41
C ALA A 100 -23.52 -15.16 30.76
N ARG A 101 -23.21 -14.95 32.04
CA ARG A 101 -22.31 -13.89 32.51
C ARG A 101 -21.20 -14.57 33.30
N GLY A 102 -19.96 -14.26 32.99
CA GLY A 102 -18.82 -14.92 33.62
C GLY A 102 -17.62 -14.02 33.72
N SER A 103 -16.63 -14.48 34.46
CA SER A 103 -15.28 -13.93 34.46
C SER A 103 -14.30 -15.02 34.03
N GLY A 104 -13.34 -14.68 33.16
CA GLY A 104 -12.31 -15.58 32.66
C GLY A 104 -10.92 -14.99 32.84
N THR A 105 -9.89 -15.73 32.44
CA THR A 105 -8.52 -15.24 32.39
C THR A 105 -8.02 -15.34 30.97
N ILE A 106 -7.58 -14.23 30.37
CA ILE A 106 -6.94 -14.23 29.05
C ILE A 106 -5.44 -14.16 29.26
N SER A 107 -4.72 -15.08 28.64
CA SER A 107 -3.26 -15.08 28.65
C SER A 107 -2.76 -14.74 27.26
N TYR A 108 -2.01 -13.67 27.13
CA TYR A 108 -1.39 -13.29 25.87
C TYR A 108 0.10 -12.99 26.09
N GLU A 109 0.88 -13.18 25.04
CA GLU A 109 2.31 -12.94 25.06
C GLU A 109 2.61 -11.53 24.58
N ILE A 110 3.21 -10.72 25.45
CA ILE A 110 3.73 -9.40 25.09
C ILE A 110 5.21 -9.56 24.77
N VAL A 111 5.64 -9.05 23.61
CA VAL A 111 7.06 -8.95 23.28
C VAL A 111 7.54 -7.56 23.67
N ASP A 112 8.41 -7.47 24.68
CA ASP A 112 9.01 -6.22 25.12
C ASP A 112 9.99 -5.66 24.08
N LYS A 113 10.37 -4.37 24.21
CA LYS A 113 11.24 -3.66 23.24
C LYS A 113 12.62 -4.29 23.06
N ASP A 114 13.04 -5.07 24.04
CA ASP A 114 14.27 -5.83 24.13
C ASP A 114 14.14 -7.28 23.61
N GLY A 115 12.96 -7.67 23.11
CA GLY A 115 12.68 -8.99 22.52
C GLY A 115 12.28 -10.06 23.53
N THR A 116 12.15 -9.70 24.81
CA THR A 116 11.72 -10.60 25.88
C THR A 116 10.22 -10.89 25.77
N VAL A 117 9.82 -12.16 25.72
CA VAL A 117 8.41 -12.56 25.68
C VAL A 117 7.90 -12.71 27.11
N LYS A 118 6.88 -11.94 27.47
CA LYS A 118 6.22 -11.98 28.77
C LYS A 118 4.77 -12.42 28.62
N THR A 119 4.40 -13.52 29.24
CA THR A 119 3.01 -13.94 29.35
C THR A 119 2.31 -13.06 30.38
N VAL A 120 1.29 -12.33 29.94
CA VAL A 120 0.41 -11.53 30.80
C VAL A 120 -0.94 -12.23 30.86
N SER A 121 -1.38 -12.52 32.09
CA SER A 121 -2.70 -13.09 32.36
C SER A 121 -3.56 -12.03 33.04
N GLU A 122 -4.68 -11.68 32.42
CA GLU A 122 -5.63 -10.70 32.94
C GLU A 122 -7.01 -11.34 33.15
N GLU A 123 -7.62 -11.06 34.30
CA GLU A 123 -9.02 -11.41 34.53
C GLU A 123 -9.93 -10.48 33.72
N TYR A 124 -10.91 -11.05 33.05
CA TYR A 124 -11.88 -10.30 32.26
C TYR A 124 -13.30 -10.72 32.56
N ASN A 125 -14.23 -9.78 32.44
CA ASN A 125 -15.66 -10.07 32.42
C ASN A 125 -16.11 -10.42 31.01
N SER A 126 -17.11 -11.30 30.91
CA SER A 126 -17.70 -11.72 29.67
C SER A 126 -19.21 -11.85 29.78
N ILE A 127 -19.88 -11.66 28.65
CA ILE A 127 -21.31 -11.90 28.49
C ILE A 127 -21.56 -12.59 27.16
N VAL A 128 -22.45 -13.57 27.21
CA VAL A 128 -22.94 -14.30 26.05
C VAL A 128 -24.45 -14.21 26.03
N PHE A 129 -25.02 -13.78 24.92
CA PHE A 129 -26.46 -13.62 24.77
C PHE A 129 -26.90 -13.86 23.33
N THR A 130 -28.17 -14.19 23.15
CA THR A 130 -28.76 -14.39 21.82
C THR A 130 -29.43 -13.10 21.36
N LEU A 131 -29.14 -12.69 20.12
CA LEU A 131 -29.77 -11.55 19.47
C LEU A 131 -30.66 -12.05 18.33
N THR A 132 -31.88 -11.52 18.22
CA THR A 132 -32.81 -11.79 17.12
C THR A 132 -33.25 -10.51 16.42
N ASP A 133 -33.32 -10.52 15.10
CA ASP A 133 -33.77 -9.38 14.28
C ASP A 133 -35.07 -9.68 13.50
N GLY A 134 -35.72 -10.79 13.85
CA GLY A 134 -36.90 -11.34 13.15
C GLY A 134 -36.57 -12.13 11.88
N THR A 135 -35.32 -12.11 11.40
CA THR A 135 -34.87 -12.87 10.22
C THR A 135 -34.00 -14.07 10.59
N GLY A 136 -33.37 -14.04 11.76
CA GLY A 136 -32.58 -15.12 12.32
C GLY A 136 -32.22 -14.86 13.78
N LYS A 137 -31.43 -15.77 14.34
CA LYS A 137 -30.85 -15.66 15.68
C LYS A 137 -29.34 -15.82 15.57
N ILE A 138 -28.59 -15.07 16.36
CA ILE A 138 -27.13 -15.17 16.44
C ILE A 138 -26.68 -15.06 17.88
N THR A 139 -25.68 -15.86 18.25
CA THR A 139 -25.00 -15.74 19.54
C THR A 139 -24.05 -14.56 19.50
N VAL A 140 -24.14 -13.67 20.48
CA VAL A 140 -23.29 -12.50 20.63
C VAL A 140 -22.42 -12.69 21.86
N GLU A 141 -21.13 -12.46 21.71
CA GLU A 141 -20.12 -12.61 22.77
C GLU A 141 -19.37 -11.29 22.95
N ALA A 142 -19.20 -10.85 24.20
CA ALA A 142 -18.25 -9.80 24.54
C ALA A 142 -17.38 -10.27 25.71
N PHE A 143 -16.10 -9.97 25.65
CA PHE A 143 -15.13 -10.33 26.69
C PHE A 143 -13.99 -9.30 26.74
N GLY A 144 -13.20 -9.29 27.81
CA GLY A 144 -12.02 -8.42 27.91
C GLY A 144 -12.37 -6.93 27.89
N ASP A 145 -11.52 -6.16 27.20
CA ASP A 145 -11.77 -4.75 26.95
C ASP A 145 -13.00 -4.48 26.08
N ASP A 146 -13.37 -5.43 25.22
CA ASP A 146 -14.55 -5.28 24.36
C ASP A 146 -15.84 -5.40 25.19
N TYR A 147 -15.84 -6.17 26.29
CA TYR A 147 -16.92 -6.16 27.28
C TYR A 147 -17.02 -4.82 28.00
N ARG A 148 -15.89 -4.22 28.40
CA ARG A 148 -15.88 -2.91 29.07
C ARG A 148 -16.43 -1.82 28.16
N PHE A 149 -15.95 -1.77 26.93
CA PHE A 149 -16.48 -0.88 25.90
C PHE A 149 -17.99 -1.09 25.70
N PHE A 150 -18.40 -2.35 25.64
CA PHE A 150 -19.81 -2.70 25.49
C PHE A 150 -20.67 -2.22 26.68
N GLU A 151 -20.21 -2.40 27.92
CA GLU A 151 -20.92 -1.88 29.10
C GLU A 151 -20.98 -0.35 29.14
N GLU A 152 -19.89 0.33 28.77
CA GLU A 152 -19.82 1.79 28.70
C GLU A 152 -20.79 2.35 27.65
N GLU A 153 -20.86 1.75 26.46
CA GLU A 153 -21.71 2.21 25.36
C GLU A 153 -23.18 1.82 25.51
N PHE A 154 -23.46 0.60 25.97
CA PHE A 154 -24.81 0.05 25.95
C PHE A 154 -25.45 -0.05 27.34
N GLY A 155 -24.68 0.07 28.43
CA GLY A 155 -25.15 -0.14 29.80
C GLY A 155 -25.65 -1.56 30.05
N GLU A 156 -26.45 -1.75 31.10
CA GLU A 156 -26.94 -3.07 31.50
C GLU A 156 -27.80 -3.74 30.41
N ILE A 157 -27.42 -4.96 30.00
CA ILE A 157 -28.25 -5.80 29.10
C ILE A 157 -29.42 -6.40 29.88
N ARG A 158 -30.60 -6.36 29.27
CA ARG A 158 -31.80 -7.08 29.73
C ARG A 158 -32.48 -7.74 28.53
N GLU A 159 -33.16 -8.84 28.77
CA GLU A 159 -34.01 -9.48 27.75
C GLU A 159 -35.06 -8.50 27.23
N GLY A 160 -35.34 -8.57 25.93
CA GLY A 160 -36.26 -7.68 25.24
C GLY A 160 -35.68 -6.32 24.85
N LYS A 161 -34.46 -5.97 25.29
CA LYS A 161 -33.80 -4.70 24.92
C LYS A 161 -33.43 -4.72 23.43
N GLU A 162 -33.80 -3.65 22.72
CA GLU A 162 -33.34 -3.42 21.36
C GLU A 162 -31.99 -2.71 21.36
N MET A 163 -31.08 -3.17 20.53
CA MET A 163 -29.73 -2.61 20.43
C MET A 163 -29.13 -2.76 19.03
N LEU A 164 -28.13 -1.93 18.77
CA LEU A 164 -27.27 -2.00 17.60
C LEU A 164 -25.90 -2.48 18.07
N VAL A 165 -25.54 -3.71 17.73
CA VAL A 165 -24.29 -4.34 18.12
C VAL A 165 -23.28 -4.22 16.98
N PHE A 166 -22.03 -3.91 17.33
CA PHE A 166 -20.90 -3.89 16.41
C PHE A 166 -19.95 -5.02 16.77
N GLY A 167 -19.50 -5.78 15.79
CA GLY A 167 -18.64 -6.94 16.04
C GLY A 167 -18.18 -7.61 14.77
N TYR A 168 -17.23 -8.53 14.91
CA TYR A 168 -16.81 -9.39 13.81
C TYR A 168 -17.48 -10.76 13.91
N VAL A 169 -17.70 -11.40 12.77
CA VAL A 169 -18.28 -12.75 12.74
C VAL A 169 -17.21 -13.77 13.10
N ASP A 170 -17.55 -14.73 13.94
CA ASP A 170 -16.73 -15.91 14.18
C ASP A 170 -17.57 -17.18 14.07
N VAL A 171 -16.90 -18.32 14.00
CA VAL A 171 -17.52 -19.64 13.96
C VAL A 171 -17.04 -20.42 15.18
N GLY A 172 -18.00 -20.83 16.01
CA GLY A 172 -17.73 -21.64 17.19
C GLY A 172 -17.24 -23.04 16.82
N GLU A 173 -16.69 -23.76 17.80
CA GLU A 173 -16.23 -25.15 17.61
C GLU A 173 -17.34 -26.11 17.13
N ASP A 174 -18.59 -25.79 17.45
CA ASP A 174 -19.80 -26.50 17.04
C ASP A 174 -20.31 -26.09 15.64
N GLY A 175 -19.58 -25.22 14.94
CA GLY A 175 -19.99 -24.65 13.65
C GLY A 175 -21.06 -23.56 13.74
N SER A 176 -21.44 -23.15 14.96
CA SER A 176 -22.42 -22.08 15.14
C SER A 176 -21.83 -20.71 14.80
N LEU A 177 -22.62 -19.85 14.14
CA LEU A 177 -22.22 -18.47 13.88
C LEU A 177 -22.32 -17.64 15.15
N ARG A 178 -21.28 -16.85 15.39
CA ARG A 178 -21.18 -15.95 16.54
C ARG A 178 -20.80 -14.56 16.06
N LEU A 179 -21.25 -13.55 16.79
CA LEU A 179 -20.83 -12.17 16.61
C LEU A 179 -20.04 -11.76 17.85
N VAL A 180 -18.73 -11.60 17.69
CA VAL A 180 -17.86 -11.14 18.76
C VAL A 180 -17.84 -9.63 18.74
N ILE A 181 -18.31 -9.01 19.83
CA ILE A 181 -18.36 -7.56 19.98
C ILE A 181 -16.94 -7.01 19.91
N SER A 182 -16.74 -5.99 19.08
CA SER A 182 -15.44 -5.34 18.92
C SER A 182 -15.58 -3.96 18.28
N ASP A 183 -14.51 -3.17 18.30
CA ASP A 183 -14.44 -1.86 17.62
C ASP A 183 -13.76 -1.94 16.24
N ALA A 184 -13.30 -3.12 15.84
CA ALA A 184 -12.56 -3.38 14.61
C ALA A 184 -12.72 -4.84 14.14
N PRO A 185 -12.44 -5.15 12.87
CA PRO A 185 -12.33 -6.54 12.41
C PRO A 185 -11.17 -7.28 13.04
N HIS A 186 -11.26 -8.62 13.06
CA HIS A 186 -10.13 -9.43 13.48
C HIS A 186 -9.11 -9.54 12.32
N PRO A 187 -7.81 -9.27 12.56
CA PRO A 187 -6.78 -9.33 11.50
C PRO A 187 -6.51 -10.74 10.93
N GLN A 188 -7.11 -11.79 11.47
CA GLN A 188 -6.79 -13.19 11.14
C GLN A 188 -7.26 -13.55 9.74
N GLY A 189 -8.47 -13.14 9.34
CA GLY A 189 -8.97 -13.39 7.98
C GLY A 189 -8.12 -12.75 6.89
N ILE A 190 -7.47 -11.62 7.21
CA ILE A 190 -6.51 -10.97 6.30
C ILE A 190 -5.26 -11.85 6.16
N ALA A 191 -4.69 -12.30 7.28
CA ALA A 191 -3.50 -13.15 7.30
C ALA A 191 -3.73 -14.47 6.53
N GLU A 192 -4.83 -15.17 6.82
CA GLU A 192 -5.20 -16.44 6.21
C GLU A 192 -5.43 -16.31 4.71
N THR A 193 -6.14 -15.27 4.27
CA THR A 193 -6.40 -15.06 2.84
C THR A 193 -5.10 -14.79 2.06
N ILE A 194 -4.18 -14.03 2.65
CA ILE A 194 -2.87 -13.76 2.03
C ILE A 194 -2.00 -15.03 2.01
N ALA A 195 -1.95 -15.79 3.11
CA ALA A 195 -1.22 -17.06 3.18
C ALA A 195 -1.72 -18.04 2.11
N LYS A 196 -3.04 -18.20 2.02
CA LYS A 196 -3.68 -19.01 0.98
C LYS A 196 -3.33 -18.55 -0.43
N ALA A 197 -3.34 -17.24 -0.68
CA ALA A 197 -2.97 -16.70 -2.00
C ALA A 197 -1.49 -16.97 -2.36
N ILE A 198 -0.59 -16.99 -1.37
CA ILE A 198 0.82 -17.37 -1.57
C ILE A 198 0.92 -18.85 -1.96
N GLU A 199 0.24 -19.74 -1.24
CA GLU A 199 0.24 -21.18 -1.52
C GLU A 199 -0.33 -21.50 -2.90
N GLU A 200 -1.50 -20.96 -3.22
CA GLU A 200 -2.11 -21.12 -4.54
C GLU A 200 -1.21 -20.52 -5.64
N ALA A 201 -0.51 -19.42 -5.38
CA ALA A 201 0.45 -18.85 -6.33
C ALA A 201 1.61 -19.79 -6.67
N TYR A 202 2.01 -20.63 -5.70
CA TYR A 202 3.07 -21.63 -5.89
C TYR A 202 2.61 -22.83 -6.73
N HIS A 203 1.37 -23.28 -6.53
CA HIS A 203 0.83 -24.50 -7.13
C HIS A 203 0.08 -24.26 -8.45
N GLU A 204 -0.70 -23.19 -8.51
CA GLU A 204 -1.73 -22.96 -9.54
C GLU A 204 -1.45 -21.75 -10.44
N GLY A 205 -0.39 -20.99 -10.14
CA GLY A 205 0.00 -19.79 -10.88
C GLY A 205 -0.49 -18.50 -10.21
N GLU A 206 -0.15 -17.35 -10.80
CA GLU A 206 -0.28 -16.02 -10.16
C GLU A 206 -1.63 -15.79 -9.47
N ARG A 207 -1.58 -15.19 -8.27
CA ARG A 207 -2.74 -14.76 -7.49
C ARG A 207 -2.62 -13.30 -7.13
N ILE A 208 -3.68 -12.53 -7.36
CA ILE A 208 -3.74 -11.10 -7.05
C ILE A 208 -4.74 -10.86 -5.91
N VAL A 209 -4.24 -10.31 -4.81
CA VAL A 209 -5.05 -9.98 -3.63
C VAL A 209 -5.28 -8.48 -3.57
N LYS A 210 -6.55 -8.08 -3.60
CA LYS A 210 -6.99 -6.73 -3.27
C LYS A 210 -7.25 -6.65 -1.77
N ILE A 211 -6.61 -5.71 -1.10
CA ILE A 211 -6.83 -5.45 0.33
C ILE A 211 -7.49 -4.08 0.47
N HIS A 212 -8.73 -4.05 0.94
CA HIS A 212 -9.42 -2.81 1.24
C HIS A 212 -8.98 -2.24 2.59
N ASN A 213 -9.05 -0.92 2.69
CA ASN A 213 -8.84 -0.21 3.93
C ASN A 213 -10.10 -0.19 4.79
N ILE A 214 -9.93 0.00 6.09
CA ILE A 214 -11.03 0.11 7.05
C ILE A 214 -11.30 1.61 7.27
N ARG A 215 -12.36 2.14 6.63
CA ARG A 215 -12.73 3.56 6.76
C ARG A 215 -13.87 3.73 7.76
N LEU A 216 -13.61 4.53 8.79
CA LEU A 216 -14.50 4.79 9.92
C LEU A 216 -15.26 6.13 9.72
N PRO A 217 -16.30 6.40 10.54
CA PRO A 217 -16.97 7.69 10.55
C PRO A 217 -16.00 8.87 10.77
N GLY A 218 -16.24 9.99 10.08
CA GLY A 218 -15.37 11.18 10.19
C GLY A 218 -14.17 11.19 9.23
N ASP A 219 -14.15 10.33 8.22
CA ASP A 219 -13.08 10.20 7.22
C ASP A 219 -11.71 9.86 7.82
N VAL A 220 -11.74 9.01 8.85
CA VAL A 220 -10.55 8.44 9.49
C VAL A 220 -10.48 6.95 9.17
N TYR A 221 -9.30 6.36 9.35
CA TYR A 221 -9.03 5.00 8.90
C TYR A 221 -8.39 4.20 10.03
N ARG A 222 -8.81 2.96 10.20
CA ARG A 222 -8.08 2.01 11.05
C ARG A 222 -6.86 1.52 10.26
N ARG A 223 -5.66 1.86 10.74
CA ARG A 223 -4.41 1.38 10.13
C ARG A 223 -4.19 -0.07 10.50
N PHE A 224 -3.63 -0.84 9.58
CA PHE A 224 -3.01 -2.13 9.89
C PHE A 224 -1.77 -2.36 9.02
N TRP A 225 -0.89 -3.25 9.49
CA TRP A 225 0.35 -3.60 8.82
C TRP A 225 0.38 -5.07 8.46
N ILE A 226 0.85 -5.36 7.25
CA ILE A 226 1.05 -6.72 6.77
C ILE A 226 2.54 -7.01 6.73
N TYR A 227 2.96 -7.97 7.53
CA TYR A 227 4.30 -8.52 7.58
C TYR A 227 4.29 -9.86 6.85
N LEU A 228 5.06 -9.91 5.76
CA LEU A 228 5.47 -11.18 5.15
C LEU A 228 6.82 -11.53 5.79
N ASP A 229 6.88 -12.63 6.54
CA ASP A 229 8.07 -13.12 7.24
C ASP A 229 8.49 -14.47 6.62
N PRO A 230 9.34 -14.44 5.56
CA PRO A 230 9.79 -15.65 4.89
C PRO A 230 10.42 -16.72 5.81
N PRO A 231 11.32 -16.37 6.76
CA PRO A 231 11.95 -17.36 7.64
C PRO A 231 10.97 -18.14 8.49
N LYS A 232 10.01 -17.43 9.10
CA LYS A 232 8.99 -18.08 9.93
C LYS A 232 7.89 -18.73 9.11
N LYS A 233 7.98 -18.60 7.77
CA LYS A 233 6.97 -18.96 6.78
C LYS A 233 5.59 -18.51 7.26
N GLU A 234 5.47 -17.23 7.60
CA GLU A 234 4.23 -16.69 8.15
C GLU A 234 3.83 -15.34 7.55
N VAL A 235 2.52 -15.15 7.47
CA VAL A 235 1.89 -13.85 7.25
C VAL A 235 1.38 -13.37 8.59
N ARG A 236 1.92 -12.25 9.07
CA ARG A 236 1.46 -11.58 10.28
C ARG A 236 0.78 -10.28 9.92
N VAL A 237 -0.43 -10.08 10.40
CA VAL A 237 -1.18 -8.84 10.27
C VAL A 237 -1.31 -8.21 11.64
N GLU A 238 -0.90 -6.95 11.78
CA GLU A 238 -0.96 -6.18 13.02
C GLU A 238 -1.98 -5.05 12.86
N MET A 239 -3.00 -5.05 13.70
CA MET A 239 -3.97 -3.97 13.78
C MET A 239 -3.37 -2.78 14.54
N GLY A 240 -3.52 -1.60 13.98
CA GLY A 240 -2.93 -0.37 14.49
C GLY A 240 -3.96 0.68 14.93
N PRO A 241 -3.48 1.91 15.18
CA PRO A 241 -4.33 2.99 15.63
C PRO A 241 -5.24 3.53 14.51
N ILE A 242 -6.17 4.38 14.89
CA ILE A 242 -6.96 5.19 13.98
C ILE A 242 -6.10 6.37 13.49
N VAL A 243 -6.15 6.63 12.20
CA VAL A 243 -5.37 7.68 11.54
C VAL A 243 -6.21 8.58 10.66
N THR A 244 -5.74 9.81 10.45
CA THR A 244 -6.27 10.72 9.44
C THR A 244 -5.90 10.25 8.02
N PRO A 245 -6.51 10.79 6.94
CA PRO A 245 -6.08 10.50 5.57
C PRO A 245 -4.60 10.81 5.29
N GLY A 246 -3.99 11.70 6.09
CA GLY A 246 -2.56 12.01 6.03
C GLY A 246 -1.65 11.03 6.80
N GLY A 247 -2.22 10.02 7.44
CA GLY A 247 -1.50 8.99 8.19
C GLY A 247 -1.10 9.38 9.61
N VAL A 248 -1.64 10.48 10.15
CA VAL A 248 -1.40 10.94 11.53
C VAL A 248 -2.29 10.17 12.49
N SER A 249 -1.70 9.55 13.52
CA SER A 249 -2.45 8.84 14.56
C SER A 249 -3.27 9.80 15.42
N ILE A 250 -4.52 9.43 15.70
CA ILE A 250 -5.47 10.17 16.55
C ILE A 250 -5.98 9.32 17.73
N GLY A 251 -5.39 8.15 17.98
CA GLY A 251 -5.77 7.24 19.08
C GLY A 251 -6.42 5.95 18.59
N GLY A 252 -7.20 5.31 19.47
CA GLY A 252 -7.84 4.01 19.22
C GLY A 252 -6.83 2.87 19.27
N GLU A 253 -6.12 2.70 20.40
CA GLU A 253 -5.27 1.53 20.58
C GLU A 253 -6.11 0.25 20.57
N VAL A 254 -5.55 -0.83 20.02
CA VAL A 254 -6.23 -2.13 19.91
C VAL A 254 -5.77 -3.02 21.07
N PRO A 255 -6.69 -3.70 21.78
CA PRO A 255 -6.33 -4.66 22.81
C PRO A 255 -5.39 -5.75 22.29
N GLU A 256 -4.41 -6.15 23.11
CA GLU A 256 -3.30 -7.00 22.65
C GLU A 256 -3.78 -8.37 22.14
N TYR A 257 -4.83 -8.94 22.75
CA TYR A 257 -5.38 -10.25 22.37
C TYR A 257 -5.98 -10.30 20.95
N ARG A 258 -6.34 -9.16 20.34
CA ARG A 258 -6.88 -9.07 18.97
C ARG A 258 -6.05 -8.21 18.04
N LYS A 259 -4.84 -7.85 18.49
CA LYS A 259 -3.92 -7.00 17.75
C LYS A 259 -3.26 -7.74 16.59
N TYR A 260 -3.06 -9.05 16.70
CA TYR A 260 -2.36 -9.83 15.68
C TYR A 260 -3.26 -10.89 15.05
N GLY A 261 -3.10 -11.07 13.75
CA GLY A 261 -3.52 -12.27 13.03
C GLY A 261 -2.27 -12.92 12.44
N ILE A 262 -2.11 -14.23 12.60
CA ILE A 262 -0.94 -14.97 12.14
C ILE A 262 -1.42 -16.20 11.37
N ALA A 263 -0.94 -16.35 10.14
CA ALA A 263 -1.16 -17.53 9.33
C ALA A 263 0.18 -18.10 8.88
N LYS A 264 0.35 -19.42 9.04
CA LYS A 264 1.50 -20.13 8.47
C LYS A 264 1.30 -20.35 6.98
N VAL A 265 2.42 -20.48 6.28
CA VAL A 265 2.51 -20.73 4.85
C VAL A 265 3.40 -21.95 4.66
N ASP A 266 2.95 -22.94 3.90
CA ASP A 266 3.74 -24.18 3.73
C ASP A 266 4.77 -24.12 2.60
N VAL A 267 4.78 -23.02 1.83
CA VAL A 267 5.66 -22.84 0.66
C VAL A 267 6.68 -21.73 0.86
N PRO A 268 7.88 -21.82 0.26
CA PRO A 268 8.88 -20.78 0.35
C PRO A 268 8.44 -19.54 -0.45
N PHE A 269 8.58 -18.36 0.16
CA PHE A 269 8.30 -17.09 -0.49
C PHE A 269 9.39 -16.06 -0.20
N VAL A 270 9.48 -15.00 -1.01
CA VAL A 270 10.45 -13.92 -0.86
C VAL A 270 9.72 -12.59 -0.91
N LYS A 271 10.11 -11.70 0.00
CA LYS A 271 9.59 -10.35 0.08
C LYS A 271 10.50 -9.38 -0.67
N THR A 272 9.93 -8.62 -1.61
CA THR A 272 10.62 -7.65 -2.45
C THR A 272 10.88 -6.34 -1.70
N TYR A 273 9.93 -5.95 -0.85
CA TYR A 273 9.98 -4.71 -0.10
C TYR A 273 10.25 -4.97 1.39
N PRO A 274 11.30 -4.39 2.00
CA PRO A 274 11.70 -4.80 3.36
C PRO A 274 10.67 -4.41 4.42
N LYS A 275 10.01 -3.25 4.26
CA LYS A 275 9.06 -2.75 5.26
C LYS A 275 7.72 -3.47 5.17
N PRO A 276 6.95 -3.54 6.27
CA PRO A 276 5.58 -4.02 6.20
C PRO A 276 4.74 -3.14 5.28
N THR A 277 3.74 -3.74 4.66
CA THR A 277 2.74 -3.00 3.87
C THR A 277 1.78 -2.33 4.84
N SER A 278 1.82 -0.99 4.90
CA SER A 278 0.87 -0.19 5.68
C SER A 278 -0.41 0.00 4.89
N VAL A 279 -1.56 -0.29 5.50
CA VAL A 279 -2.89 -0.05 4.92
C VAL A 279 -3.62 0.94 5.82
N ASP A 280 -3.75 2.18 5.37
CA ASP A 280 -4.19 3.28 6.24
C ASP A 280 -4.99 4.40 5.56
N SER A 281 -5.19 4.35 4.24
CA SER A 281 -5.89 5.39 3.49
C SER A 281 -6.30 4.92 2.07
N PHE A 282 -7.12 5.74 1.40
CA PHE A 282 -7.59 5.55 0.02
C PHE A 282 -8.42 4.28 -0.21
N SER A 283 -7.99 3.39 -1.11
CA SER A 283 -8.70 2.14 -1.44
C SER A 283 -7.93 0.89 -1.00
N GLY A 284 -6.85 1.07 -0.23
CA GLY A 284 -5.88 0.01 0.08
C GLY A 284 -5.09 -0.54 -1.13
N PRO A 285 -4.07 -1.38 -0.90
CA PRO A 285 -3.15 -1.87 -1.92
C PRO A 285 -3.68 -3.08 -2.69
N GLU A 286 -2.95 -3.45 -3.75
CA GLU A 286 -3.07 -4.74 -4.43
C GLU A 286 -1.68 -5.39 -4.46
N ILE A 287 -1.62 -6.70 -4.17
CA ILE A 287 -0.38 -7.48 -4.15
C ILE A 287 -0.58 -8.70 -5.04
N ALA A 288 0.28 -8.86 -6.05
CA ALA A 288 0.37 -10.09 -6.80
C ALA A 288 1.40 -11.03 -6.16
N PHE A 289 1.09 -12.31 -6.10
CA PHE A 289 2.00 -13.38 -5.71
C PHE A 289 2.24 -14.24 -6.93
N ARG A 290 3.51 -14.40 -7.31
CA ARG A 290 3.89 -15.16 -8.51
C ARG A 290 5.08 -16.06 -8.23
N LYS A 291 4.99 -17.29 -8.71
CA LYS A 291 6.10 -18.25 -8.72
C LYS A 291 7.29 -17.74 -9.56
N THR A 292 8.49 -17.79 -9.00
CA THR A 292 9.75 -17.40 -9.64
C THR A 292 10.90 -18.29 -9.15
N GLU A 293 12.02 -18.25 -9.86
CA GLU A 293 13.28 -18.80 -9.38
C GLU A 293 14.07 -17.72 -8.62
N PHE A 294 14.60 -18.06 -7.45
CA PHE A 294 15.49 -17.22 -6.65
C PHE A 294 16.63 -18.08 -6.11
N ASN A 295 17.88 -17.75 -6.46
CA ASN A 295 19.07 -18.53 -6.10
C ASN A 295 18.97 -20.04 -6.46
N GLY A 296 18.30 -20.38 -7.56
CA GLY A 296 18.10 -21.77 -8.01
C GLY A 296 17.04 -22.55 -7.22
N LYS A 297 16.32 -21.90 -6.29
CA LYS A 297 15.16 -22.45 -5.61
C LYS A 297 13.89 -21.81 -6.17
N THR A 298 12.86 -22.62 -6.35
CA THR A 298 11.52 -22.15 -6.70
C THR A 298 10.86 -21.51 -5.49
N VAL A 299 10.43 -20.26 -5.61
CA VAL A 299 9.80 -19.48 -4.53
C VAL A 299 8.62 -18.67 -5.05
N VAL A 300 7.75 -18.20 -4.16
CA VAL A 300 6.74 -17.19 -4.48
C VAL A 300 7.27 -15.80 -4.19
N LYS A 301 7.16 -14.87 -5.14
CA LYS A 301 7.57 -13.47 -4.95
C LYS A 301 6.37 -12.55 -4.99
N ASP A 302 6.34 -11.58 -4.07
CA ASP A 302 5.35 -10.51 -4.06
C ASP A 302 5.67 -9.44 -5.12
N ARG A 303 4.62 -8.86 -5.68
CA ARG A 303 4.68 -7.68 -6.55
C ARG A 303 3.59 -6.70 -6.13
N PHE A 304 4.03 -5.60 -5.51
CA PHE A 304 3.17 -4.51 -5.09
C PHE A 304 2.61 -3.76 -6.31
N LEU A 305 1.30 -3.52 -6.33
CA LEU A 305 0.56 -2.86 -7.42
C LEU A 305 0.89 -3.44 -8.81
N PRO A 306 0.49 -4.69 -9.10
CA PRO A 306 0.92 -5.40 -10.31
C PRO A 306 0.54 -4.73 -11.63
N TRP A 307 -0.54 -3.95 -11.65
CA TRP A 307 -0.98 -3.15 -12.80
C TRP A 307 -0.17 -1.87 -13.00
N HIS A 308 0.61 -1.46 -12.00
CA HIS A 308 1.45 -0.28 -12.03
C HIS A 308 2.88 -0.63 -12.48
N HIS A 309 3.60 0.35 -13.03
CA HIS A 309 4.97 0.18 -13.55
C HIS A 309 5.12 -0.84 -14.69
N GLY A 310 4.02 -1.09 -15.42
CA GLY A 310 3.96 -1.95 -16.61
C GLY A 310 4.29 -1.19 -17.89
N PHE A 311 3.40 -1.30 -18.89
CA PHE A 311 3.62 -0.72 -20.22
C PHE A 311 3.68 0.81 -20.23
N SER A 312 2.80 1.46 -19.47
CA SER A 312 2.71 2.93 -19.34
C SER A 312 3.98 3.56 -18.76
N HIS A 313 4.74 2.81 -17.97
CA HIS A 313 5.95 3.26 -17.29
C HIS A 313 7.22 2.75 -17.99
N SER A 314 7.26 2.90 -19.30
CA SER A 314 8.35 2.38 -20.11
C SER A 314 8.96 3.40 -21.07
N LEU A 315 10.19 3.11 -21.50
CA LEU A 315 10.84 3.90 -22.55
C LEU A 315 10.13 3.72 -23.89
N THR A 316 9.59 2.52 -24.15
CA THR A 316 8.75 2.24 -25.33
C THR A 316 7.54 3.17 -25.40
N MET A 317 6.85 3.38 -24.27
CA MET A 317 5.73 4.32 -24.19
C MET A 317 6.16 5.76 -24.52
N GLY A 318 7.36 6.18 -24.09
CA GLY A 318 7.91 7.49 -24.47
C GLY A 318 8.06 7.68 -25.97
N ILE A 319 8.51 6.66 -26.70
CA ILE A 319 8.60 6.70 -28.15
C ILE A 319 7.19 6.84 -28.77
N ILE A 320 6.22 6.06 -28.28
CA ILE A 320 4.83 6.10 -28.76
C ILE A 320 4.22 7.50 -28.54
N ILE A 321 4.36 8.06 -27.34
CA ILE A 321 3.87 9.40 -27.01
C ILE A 321 4.52 10.44 -27.92
N GLY A 322 5.85 10.38 -28.10
CA GLY A 322 6.56 11.29 -29.00
C GLY A 322 6.03 11.24 -30.43
N LEU A 323 5.81 10.04 -30.98
CA LEU A 323 5.25 9.86 -32.32
C LEU A 323 3.82 10.40 -32.45
N ILE A 324 2.96 10.16 -31.46
CA ILE A 324 1.58 10.66 -31.45
C ILE A 324 1.56 12.19 -31.38
N VAL A 325 2.34 12.78 -30.47
CA VAL A 325 2.47 14.24 -30.32
C VAL A 325 2.99 14.85 -31.62
N PHE A 326 4.03 14.27 -32.23
CA PHE A 326 4.56 14.74 -33.50
C PHE A 326 3.48 14.75 -34.59
N ALA A 327 2.82 13.60 -34.80
CA ALA A 327 1.83 13.45 -35.87
C ALA A 327 0.66 14.43 -35.70
N PHE A 328 0.13 14.55 -34.49
CA PHE A 328 -0.99 15.44 -34.19
C PHE A 328 -0.62 16.91 -34.36
N PHE A 329 0.50 17.36 -33.76
CA PHE A 329 0.90 18.76 -33.83
C PHE A 329 1.39 19.18 -35.21
N LYS A 330 1.97 18.24 -35.97
CA LYS A 330 2.31 18.47 -37.37
C LYS A 330 1.06 18.64 -38.23
N LEU A 331 0.01 17.84 -37.98
CA LEU A 331 -1.25 17.91 -38.72
C LEU A 331 -1.97 19.25 -38.54
N ILE A 332 -1.99 19.78 -37.31
CA ILE A 332 -2.63 21.09 -37.03
C ILE A 332 -1.73 22.30 -37.36
N GLY A 333 -0.56 22.07 -37.97
CA GLY A 333 0.32 23.13 -38.46
C GLY A 333 1.16 23.82 -37.38
N TYR A 334 1.40 23.19 -36.23
CA TYR A 334 2.26 23.77 -35.20
C TYR A 334 3.73 23.72 -35.64
N SER A 335 4.37 24.89 -35.72
CA SER A 335 5.72 25.06 -36.27
C SER A 335 6.80 24.28 -35.52
N HIS A 336 6.62 24.09 -34.21
CA HIS A 336 7.60 23.44 -33.32
C HIS A 336 7.18 22.03 -32.88
N ALA A 337 6.42 21.33 -33.74
CA ALA A 337 5.91 19.98 -33.45
C ALA A 337 7.02 18.95 -33.17
N THR A 338 8.17 19.06 -33.83
CA THR A 338 9.31 18.13 -33.62
C THR A 338 9.91 18.30 -32.22
N GLU A 339 10.18 19.55 -31.82
CA GLU A 339 10.71 19.89 -30.50
C GLU A 339 9.73 19.47 -29.41
N LEU A 340 8.43 19.71 -29.61
CA LEU A 340 7.39 19.31 -28.67
C LEU A 340 7.32 17.78 -28.50
N ALA A 341 7.43 17.04 -29.58
CA ALA A 341 7.43 15.58 -29.57
C ALA A 341 8.63 15.03 -28.78
N LEU A 342 9.82 15.56 -29.04
CA LEU A 342 11.03 15.18 -28.31
C LEU A 342 10.95 15.57 -26.83
N ALA A 343 10.46 16.78 -26.51
CA ALA A 343 10.25 17.20 -25.12
C ALA A 343 9.26 16.29 -24.39
N SER A 344 8.18 15.87 -25.05
CA SER A 344 7.16 14.98 -24.47
C SER A 344 7.71 13.57 -24.25
N MET A 345 8.50 13.05 -25.20
CA MET A 345 9.22 11.78 -25.03
C MET A 345 10.20 11.84 -23.86
N LEU A 346 10.98 12.92 -23.75
CA LEU A 346 11.92 13.12 -22.63
C LEU A 346 11.19 13.27 -21.30
N GLY A 347 10.06 13.99 -21.25
CA GLY A 347 9.24 14.09 -20.05
C GLY A 347 8.75 12.73 -19.56
N GLN A 348 8.24 11.90 -20.48
CA GLN A 348 7.86 10.52 -20.20
C GLN A 348 9.05 9.67 -19.72
N TRP A 349 10.22 9.81 -20.33
CA TRP A 349 11.42 9.07 -19.88
C TRP A 349 11.94 9.53 -18.52
N LEU A 350 11.85 10.82 -18.22
CA LEU A 350 12.20 11.35 -16.89
C LEU A 350 11.31 10.72 -15.80
N HIS A 351 10.01 10.55 -16.06
CA HIS A 351 9.13 9.80 -15.16
C HIS A 351 9.68 8.40 -14.87
N VAL A 352 10.02 7.65 -15.92
CA VAL A 352 10.56 6.28 -15.79
C VAL A 352 11.90 6.27 -15.04
N PHE A 353 12.79 7.21 -15.31
CA PHE A 353 14.07 7.30 -14.60
C PHE A 353 13.90 7.67 -13.13
N GLU A 354 12.95 8.53 -12.80
CA GLU A 354 12.62 8.89 -11.43
C GLU A 354 12.04 7.72 -10.63
N ASP A 355 11.25 6.87 -11.29
CA ASP A 355 10.76 5.64 -10.67
C ASP A 355 11.88 4.61 -10.47
N GLN A 356 12.86 4.57 -11.37
CA GLN A 356 14.08 3.79 -11.16
C GLN A 356 14.90 4.28 -9.97
N LEU A 357 14.77 5.52 -9.49
CA LEU A 357 15.40 5.95 -8.23
C LEU A 357 14.72 5.33 -7.00
N GLY A 358 13.45 4.92 -7.12
CA GLY A 358 12.64 4.37 -6.04
C GLY A 358 12.88 2.89 -5.76
N PHE A 359 11.94 2.26 -5.06
CA PHE A 359 11.99 0.82 -4.73
C PHE A 359 11.36 -0.05 -5.81
N MET A 360 10.23 0.39 -6.38
CA MET A 360 9.43 -0.41 -7.31
C MET A 360 10.11 -0.59 -8.66
N GLY A 361 10.74 0.48 -9.16
CA GLY A 361 11.36 0.48 -10.47
C GLY A 361 10.35 0.44 -11.62
N SER A 362 10.73 -0.09 -12.79
CA SER A 362 9.87 -0.10 -13.98
C SER A 362 10.21 -1.20 -14.99
N ASN A 363 9.22 -1.63 -15.78
CA ASN A 363 9.48 -2.43 -16.98
C ASN A 363 9.96 -1.51 -18.12
N LEU A 364 11.27 -1.53 -18.40
CA LEU A 364 11.90 -0.50 -19.23
C LEU A 364 11.55 -0.58 -20.73
N LEU A 365 11.47 -1.79 -21.31
CA LEU A 365 11.34 -2.02 -22.75
C LEU A 365 10.26 -3.07 -23.13
N PRO A 366 9.02 -2.99 -22.62
CA PRO A 366 7.95 -3.83 -23.09
C PRO A 366 7.63 -3.53 -24.58
N PRO A 367 7.17 -4.52 -25.38
CA PRO A 367 6.91 -5.90 -24.99
C PRO A 367 8.15 -6.81 -25.01
N ILE A 368 9.35 -6.28 -25.25
CA ILE A 368 10.60 -7.06 -25.28
C ILE A 368 10.90 -7.61 -23.87
N THR A 369 10.74 -6.77 -22.85
CA THR A 369 10.87 -7.16 -21.43
C THR A 369 9.50 -7.36 -20.78
N LYS A 370 9.37 -8.38 -19.93
CA LYS A 370 8.12 -8.72 -19.23
C LYS A 370 8.13 -8.33 -17.76
N ASP A 371 9.29 -8.43 -17.12
CA ASP A 371 9.45 -8.18 -15.69
C ASP A 371 9.97 -6.77 -15.40
N VAL A 372 9.65 -6.30 -14.20
CA VAL A 372 10.07 -4.99 -13.69
C VAL A 372 11.53 -5.07 -13.25
N VAL A 373 12.34 -4.11 -13.69
CA VAL A 373 13.72 -3.95 -13.21
C VAL A 373 13.65 -3.23 -11.85
N PRO A 374 14.17 -3.81 -10.75
CA PRO A 374 14.14 -3.17 -9.45
C PRO A 374 14.85 -1.81 -9.45
N GLY A 375 14.32 -0.85 -8.70
CA GLY A 375 14.91 0.48 -8.60
C GLY A 375 16.13 0.55 -7.66
N PHE A 376 16.70 1.75 -7.57
CA PHE A 376 17.90 2.06 -6.79
C PHE A 376 17.66 2.24 -5.29
N LYS A 377 16.40 2.14 -4.82
CA LYS A 377 16.05 2.18 -3.39
C LYS A 377 16.55 3.46 -2.70
N LEU A 378 16.55 4.61 -3.37
CA LEU A 378 16.96 5.90 -2.78
C LEU A 378 15.89 6.48 -1.86
N GLY A 379 14.62 6.21 -2.15
CA GLY A 379 13.49 6.67 -1.36
C GLY A 379 12.18 6.08 -1.84
N GLU A 380 11.20 6.12 -0.96
CA GLU A 380 9.81 5.77 -1.27
C GLU A 380 9.14 6.90 -2.04
N SER A 381 8.03 6.62 -2.73
CA SER A 381 7.26 7.65 -3.44
C SER A 381 6.84 8.81 -2.52
N GLY A 382 6.57 8.53 -1.23
CA GLY A 382 6.23 9.51 -0.21
C GLY A 382 7.41 10.25 0.44
N SER A 383 8.66 9.92 0.10
CA SER A 383 9.83 10.54 0.73
C SER A 383 9.94 12.02 0.36
N GLY A 384 9.70 12.90 1.34
CA GLY A 384 9.79 14.35 1.14
C GLY A 384 11.17 14.80 0.65
N LEU A 385 12.24 14.15 1.14
CA LEU A 385 13.62 14.48 0.76
C LEU A 385 13.90 14.25 -0.72
N THR A 386 13.56 13.07 -1.25
CA THR A 386 13.82 12.71 -2.65
C THR A 386 12.91 13.47 -3.61
N ASN A 387 11.65 13.71 -3.22
CA ASN A 387 10.74 14.55 -4.01
C ASN A 387 11.25 16.00 -4.06
N PHE A 388 11.63 16.58 -2.92
CA PHE A 388 12.21 17.92 -2.86
C PHE A 388 13.48 18.03 -3.70
N SER A 389 14.41 17.08 -3.56
CA SER A 389 15.68 17.09 -4.29
C SER A 389 15.48 17.05 -5.80
N THR A 390 14.53 16.24 -6.27
CA THR A 390 14.19 16.12 -7.70
C THR A 390 13.49 17.38 -8.21
N ALA A 391 12.44 17.83 -7.53
CA ALA A 391 11.71 19.04 -7.94
C ALA A 391 12.63 20.27 -7.94
N TRP A 392 13.49 20.40 -6.94
CA TRP A 392 14.47 21.48 -6.87
C TRP A 392 15.47 21.42 -8.03
N LEU A 393 15.94 20.22 -8.40
CA LEU A 393 16.86 20.06 -9.54
C LEU A 393 16.18 20.53 -10.82
N MET A 394 14.93 20.13 -11.03
CA MET A 394 14.17 20.52 -12.22
C MET A 394 13.90 22.03 -12.27
N ILE A 395 13.54 22.64 -11.14
CA ILE A 395 13.40 24.11 -11.03
C ILE A 395 14.74 24.82 -11.31
N ALA A 396 15.84 24.31 -10.76
CA ALA A 396 17.19 24.83 -11.00
C ALA A 396 17.55 24.79 -12.50
N LEU A 397 17.26 23.68 -13.18
CA LEU A 397 17.47 23.52 -14.62
C LEU A 397 16.59 24.48 -15.44
N MET A 398 15.34 24.68 -15.03
CA MET A 398 14.45 25.65 -15.68
C MET A 398 14.97 27.07 -15.55
N ILE A 399 15.34 27.52 -14.34
CA ILE A 399 15.90 28.86 -14.11
C ILE A 399 17.18 29.04 -14.93
N TRP A 400 18.04 28.02 -14.94
CA TRP A 400 19.28 28.03 -15.71
C TRP A 400 19.03 28.18 -17.22
N ASN A 401 18.10 27.39 -17.78
CA ASN A 401 17.75 27.47 -19.21
C ASN A 401 17.04 28.78 -19.56
N PHE A 402 16.10 29.26 -18.74
CA PHE A 402 15.46 30.55 -18.97
C PHE A 402 16.46 31.71 -18.95
N ASN A 403 17.44 31.68 -18.03
CA ASN A 403 18.49 32.68 -18.02
C ASN A 403 19.38 32.61 -19.28
N ARG A 404 19.73 31.40 -19.70
CA ARG A 404 20.61 31.15 -20.85
C ARG A 404 19.97 31.55 -22.18
N PHE A 405 18.66 31.34 -22.34
CA PHE A 405 17.93 31.56 -23.60
C PHE A 405 17.17 32.89 -23.66
N THR A 406 17.29 33.74 -22.64
CA THR A 406 16.69 35.07 -22.63
C THR A 406 17.75 36.13 -22.87
N ASP A 407 17.47 37.04 -23.80
CA ASP A 407 18.28 38.22 -24.10
C ASP A 407 17.45 39.50 -23.90
N PRO A 408 17.93 40.50 -23.14
CA PRO A 408 19.12 40.45 -22.29
C PRO A 408 18.97 39.44 -21.15
N ARG A 409 20.09 38.86 -20.70
CA ARG A 409 20.10 37.88 -19.61
C ARG A 409 19.52 38.48 -18.33
N PRO A 410 18.50 37.85 -17.71
CA PRO A 410 17.93 38.33 -16.45
C PRO A 410 18.93 38.34 -15.29
N ILE A 411 19.80 37.33 -15.21
CA ILE A 411 20.82 37.18 -14.18
C ILE A 411 22.21 37.32 -14.82
N PRO A 412 22.95 38.39 -14.52
CA PRO A 412 24.21 38.73 -15.18
C PRO A 412 25.41 37.94 -14.61
N ILE A 413 25.29 36.61 -14.52
CA ILE A 413 26.37 35.70 -14.15
C ILE A 413 26.55 34.62 -15.22
N SER A 414 27.72 33.96 -15.24
CA SER A 414 27.98 32.90 -16.21
C SER A 414 27.10 31.66 -15.94
N ASP A 415 26.74 30.96 -17.02
CA ASP A 415 25.78 29.85 -16.99
C ASP A 415 26.22 28.74 -16.02
N MET A 416 27.51 28.42 -15.99
CA MET A 416 28.06 27.40 -15.09
C MET A 416 28.01 27.83 -13.62
N LYS A 417 28.28 29.11 -13.32
CA LYS A 417 28.21 29.63 -11.95
C LYS A 417 26.77 29.63 -11.44
N LEU A 418 25.82 30.07 -12.28
CA LEU A 418 24.40 30.03 -11.94
C LEU A 418 23.95 28.60 -11.64
N LEU A 419 24.24 27.66 -12.53
CA LEU A 419 23.85 26.26 -12.33
C LEU A 419 24.44 25.70 -11.03
N LEU A 420 25.73 25.91 -10.79
CA LEU A 420 26.40 25.43 -9.58
C LEU A 420 25.73 25.99 -8.30
N TYR A 421 25.36 27.27 -8.28
CA TYR A 421 24.65 27.84 -7.12
C TYR A 421 23.27 27.24 -6.92
N LEU A 422 22.55 26.94 -8.00
CA LEU A 422 21.18 26.44 -7.92
C LEU A 422 21.10 24.97 -7.53
N ILE A 423 22.03 24.11 -7.95
CA ILE A 423 21.89 22.64 -7.78
C ILE A 423 22.27 22.12 -6.38
N TRP A 424 22.87 22.94 -5.52
CA TRP A 424 23.37 22.51 -4.20
C TRP A 424 22.33 21.78 -3.34
N PRO A 425 21.09 22.27 -3.18
CA PRO A 425 20.07 21.57 -2.39
C PRO A 425 19.77 20.17 -2.90
N SER A 426 19.74 19.97 -4.22
CA SER A 426 19.56 18.65 -4.84
C SER A 426 20.76 17.74 -4.61
N ILE A 427 21.98 18.26 -4.75
CA ILE A 427 23.21 17.48 -4.47
C ILE A 427 23.21 16.98 -3.03
N ILE A 428 22.93 17.87 -2.07
CA ILE A 428 22.89 17.53 -0.64
C ILE A 428 21.79 16.49 -0.38
N GLY A 429 20.58 16.73 -0.89
CA GLY A 429 19.45 15.86 -0.64
C GLY A 429 19.61 14.46 -1.24
N PHE A 430 20.11 14.35 -2.48
CA PHE A 430 20.47 13.05 -3.07
C PHE A 430 21.66 12.40 -2.37
N GLY A 431 22.66 13.17 -1.93
CA GLY A 431 23.79 12.64 -1.15
C GLY A 431 23.33 11.95 0.14
N ILE A 432 22.40 12.58 0.87
CA ILE A 432 21.78 11.99 2.06
C ILE A 432 20.96 10.74 1.69
N ALA A 433 20.16 10.79 0.62
CA ALA A 433 19.35 9.66 0.17
C ALA A 433 20.21 8.44 -0.23
N ILE A 434 21.31 8.67 -0.94
CA ILE A 434 22.29 7.65 -1.33
C ILE A 434 22.92 7.02 -0.10
N ALA A 435 23.39 7.82 0.86
CA ALA A 435 23.98 7.30 2.10
C ALA A 435 22.99 6.42 2.89
N ARG A 436 21.72 6.83 2.98
CA ARG A 436 20.65 6.03 3.59
C ARG A 436 20.37 4.75 2.81
N SER A 437 20.39 4.80 1.48
CA SER A 437 20.18 3.63 0.62
C SER A 437 21.28 2.59 0.81
N PHE A 438 22.55 2.99 0.92
CA PHE A 438 23.65 2.06 1.21
C PHE A 438 23.48 1.36 2.55
N LYS A 439 23.09 2.10 3.60
CA LYS A 439 22.79 1.50 4.91
C LYS A 439 21.66 0.48 4.81
N LEU A 440 20.56 0.85 4.16
CA LEU A 440 19.40 -0.02 3.98
C LEU A 440 19.75 -1.27 3.16
N ARG A 441 20.53 -1.14 2.09
CA ARG A 441 20.98 -2.28 1.27
C ARG A 441 21.82 -3.25 2.08
N ARG A 442 22.68 -2.74 2.97
CA ARG A 442 23.48 -3.56 3.88
C ARG A 442 22.58 -4.31 4.87
N GLU A 443 21.59 -3.63 5.47
CA GLU A 443 20.61 -4.25 6.36
C GLU A 443 19.80 -5.34 5.64
N ILE A 444 19.33 -5.07 4.41
CA ILE A 444 18.62 -6.06 3.58
C ILE A 444 19.52 -7.26 3.25
N ALA A 445 20.77 -7.03 2.87
CA ALA A 445 21.70 -8.12 2.57
C ALA A 445 21.93 -8.99 3.80
N GLN A 446 22.13 -8.38 4.98
CA GLN A 446 22.27 -9.10 6.24
C GLN A 446 21.02 -9.91 6.61
N LEU A 447 19.83 -9.34 6.40
CA LEU A 447 18.56 -10.06 6.56
C LEU A 447 18.47 -11.25 5.61
N MET A 448 18.74 -11.05 4.32
CA MET A 448 18.70 -12.11 3.31
C MET A 448 19.74 -13.22 3.56
N ASP A 449 20.95 -12.87 4.00
CA ASP A 449 21.99 -13.84 4.36
C ASP A 449 21.60 -14.63 5.61
N TYR A 450 21.06 -13.95 6.63
CA TYR A 450 20.52 -14.60 7.82
C TYR A 450 19.42 -15.61 7.44
N TYR A 451 18.53 -15.25 6.52
CA TYR A 451 17.44 -16.09 6.05
C TYR A 451 17.91 -17.28 5.21
N THR A 452 18.89 -17.06 4.32
CA THR A 452 19.48 -18.15 3.52
C THR A 452 20.20 -19.17 4.41
N ASN A 453 20.83 -18.71 5.50
CA ASN A 453 21.49 -19.59 6.47
C ASN A 453 20.50 -20.35 7.35
N LEU A 454 19.37 -19.74 7.75
CA LEU A 454 18.29 -20.42 8.48
C LEU A 454 17.73 -21.61 7.70
N ASP A 455 17.44 -21.42 6.41
CA ASP A 455 17.01 -22.52 5.52
C ASP A 455 18.07 -23.63 5.43
N ALA A 456 19.35 -23.28 5.45
CA ALA A 456 20.44 -24.26 5.44
C ALA A 456 20.60 -24.99 6.79
N PHE A 457 20.25 -24.36 7.91
CA PHE A 457 20.19 -24.99 9.22
C PHE A 457 18.98 -25.93 9.34
N GLU A 458 17.81 -25.55 8.84
CA GLU A 458 16.64 -26.44 8.75
C GLU A 458 16.93 -27.65 7.83
N GLU A 459 17.55 -27.44 6.66
CA GLU A 459 17.98 -28.54 5.77
C GLU A 459 19.03 -29.44 6.44
N LEU A 460 19.94 -28.90 7.27
CA LEU A 460 20.92 -29.68 8.02
C LEU A 460 20.29 -30.46 9.19
N GLU A 461 19.26 -29.93 9.85
CA GLU A 461 18.49 -30.66 10.88
C GLU A 461 17.63 -31.76 10.25
N GLU A 462 17.04 -31.55 9.07
CA GLU A 462 16.28 -32.57 8.35
C GLU A 462 17.16 -33.70 7.76
N VAL A 463 18.35 -33.37 7.28
CA VAL A 463 19.30 -34.37 6.70
C VAL A 463 20.18 -35.00 7.78
N GLY A 464 20.42 -34.30 8.87
CA GLY A 464 21.22 -34.74 10.01
C GLY A 464 20.35 -34.99 11.23
N GLY A 465 19.55 -36.05 11.21
CA GLY A 465 18.87 -36.53 12.41
C GLY A 465 19.86 -36.72 13.57
N ILE A 466 19.78 -35.83 14.56
CA ILE A 466 20.27 -36.00 15.93
C ILE A 466 19.12 -35.66 16.87
#